data_AF-A0A2W5F1Y9-F1
#
_entry.id   AF-A0A2W5F1Y9-F1
#
_cell.length_a   1.000
_cell.length_b   1.000
_cell.length_c   1.000
_cell.angle_alpha   90.00
_cell.angle_beta   90.00
_cell.angle_gamma   90.00
#
_symmetry.space_group_name_H-M   'P 1'
#
loop_
_entity.id
_entity.type
_entity.pdbx_description
1 polymer ?
#
loop_
_entity_poly.entity_id
_entity_poly.type
_entity_poly.pdbx_seq_one_letter_code
_entity_poly.pdbx_strand_id
1 'polypeptide(L)' 'MVYLFGTTELHQLMKLPRLIDHYEDFLQKSPESNFYAFFRIHYLISQDPETDSDYDQDMQLPFKSS' A
#
# COMPACT_ATOMS: atom_id res chain seq x y z
N MET A 1 -6.36 -24.77 21.30
CA MET A 1 -5.61 -24.47 20.06
C MET A 1 -5.94 -23.05 19.63
N VAL A 2 -5.13 -22.07 20.03
CA VAL A 2 -5.24 -20.68 19.54
C VAL A 2 -3.99 -20.40 18.74
N TYR A 3 -4.02 -20.74 17.45
CA TYR A 3 -2.97 -20.39 16.48
C TYR A 3 -3.58 -19.47 15.42
N LEU A 4 -4.19 -18.35 15.82
CA LEU A 4 -4.85 -17.45 14.85
C LEU A 4 -4.39 -15.99 14.88
N PHE A 5 -3.46 -15.56 15.75
CA PHE A 5 -3.08 -14.13 15.82
C PHE A 5 -1.59 -13.89 16.11
N GLY A 6 -0.69 -14.54 15.35
CA GLY A 6 0.75 -14.55 15.69
C GLY A 6 1.64 -13.56 14.96
N THR A 7 1.34 -13.14 13.73
CA THR A 7 2.28 -12.33 12.92
C THR A 7 1.57 -11.45 11.89
N THR A 8 0.60 -10.61 12.27
CA THR A 8 0.62 -9.29 11.62
C THR A 8 1.99 -8.75 11.98
N GLU A 9 2.88 -8.82 11.01
CA GLU A 9 4.27 -8.43 11.13
C GLU A 9 4.27 -7.02 11.71
N LEU A 10 4.63 -6.85 12.99
CA LEU A 10 4.57 -5.56 13.68
C LEU A 10 5.32 -4.47 12.89
N HIS A 11 6.31 -4.88 12.11
CA HIS A 11 7.04 -4.03 11.20
C HIS A 11 6.19 -3.46 10.04
N GLN A 12 5.09 -4.10 9.64
CA GLN A 12 4.14 -3.55 8.67
C GLN A 12 3.42 -2.32 9.25
N LEU A 13 3.22 -2.26 10.58
CA LEU A 13 2.71 -1.05 11.22
C LEU A 13 3.71 0.12 11.11
N MET A 14 5.01 -0.19 11.06
CA MET A 14 6.04 0.84 10.82
C MET A 14 6.00 1.41 9.40
N LYS A 15 5.34 0.73 8.45
CA LYS A 15 5.10 1.21 7.08
C LYS A 15 3.85 2.10 6.97
N LEU A 16 3.04 2.25 8.04
CA LEU A 16 1.84 3.10 8.02
C LEU A 16 2.10 4.59 7.71
N PRO A 17 3.17 5.24 8.24
CA PRO A 17 3.46 6.62 7.86
C PRO A 17 3.60 6.78 6.35
N ARG A 18 4.31 5.85 5.70
CA ARG A 18 4.47 5.83 4.25
C ARG A 18 3.15 5.68 3.49
N LEU A 19 2.23 4.85 4.01
CA LEU A 19 0.91 4.70 3.42
C LEU A 19 0.13 6.02 3.41
N ILE A 20 0.26 6.82 4.47
CA ILE A 20 -0.37 8.13 4.59
C ILE A 20 0.25 9.09 3.58
N ASP A 21 1.58 9.20 3.56
CA ASP A 21 2.30 10.07 2.61
C ASP A 21 1.92 9.74 1.15
N HIS A 22 1.91 8.45 0.79
CA HIS A 22 1.56 8.00 -0.56
C HIS A 22 0.09 8.27 -0.92
N TYR A 23 -0.81 8.21 0.07
CA TYR A 23 -2.22 8.57 -0.12
C TYR A 23 -2.40 10.08 -0.32
N GLU A 24 -1.65 10.91 0.39
CA GLU A 24 -1.66 12.36 0.19
C GLU A 24 -1.16 12.73 -1.21
N ASP A 25 -0.07 12.12 -1.68
CA ASP A 25 0.45 12.30 -3.04
C ASP A 25 -0.58 11.86 -4.09
N PHE A 26 -1.28 10.75 -3.86
CA PHE A 26 -2.37 10.31 -4.71
C PHE A 26 -3.51 11.32 -4.78
N LEU A 27 -3.91 11.93 -3.65
CA LEU A 27 -4.94 12.97 -3.63
C LEU A 27 -4.48 14.25 -4.32
N GLN A 28 -3.20 14.62 -4.22
CA GLN A 28 -2.65 15.77 -4.97
C GLN A 28 -2.73 15.55 -6.48
N LYS A 29 -2.44 14.32 -6.95
CA LYS A 29 -2.55 13.92 -8.36
C LYS A 29 -3.99 13.71 -8.80
N SER A 30 -4.91 13.38 -7.89
CA SER A 30 -6.30 13.04 -8.16
C SER A 30 -7.24 13.58 -7.06
N PRO A 31 -7.58 14.88 -7.08
CA PRO A 31 -8.27 15.55 -5.98
C PRO A 31 -9.69 15.05 -5.68
N GLU A 32 -10.40 14.55 -6.69
CA GLU A 32 -11.76 14.01 -6.58
C GLU A 32 -11.78 12.53 -6.15
N SER A 33 -10.60 11.94 -5.92
CA SER A 33 -10.47 10.53 -5.59
C SER A 33 -10.65 10.28 -4.10
N ASN A 34 -10.64 9.01 -3.70
CA ASN A 34 -10.85 8.62 -2.31
C ASN A 34 -9.98 7.42 -1.93
N PHE A 35 -10.01 7.07 -0.64
CA PHE A 35 -9.24 5.95 -0.11
C PHE A 35 -9.54 4.62 -0.79
N TYR A 36 -10.79 4.37 -1.19
CA TYR A 36 -11.12 3.13 -1.91
C TYR A 36 -10.46 3.08 -3.29
N ALA A 37 -10.44 4.20 -4.03
CA ALA A 37 -9.74 4.28 -5.31
C ALA A 37 -8.24 4.02 -5.14
N PHE A 38 -7.61 4.66 -4.16
CA PHE A 38 -6.22 4.41 -3.77
C PHE A 38 -5.97 2.93 -3.42
N PHE A 39 -6.81 2.37 -2.56
CA PHE A 39 -6.69 0.98 -2.14
C PHE A 39 -6.84 0.02 -3.31
N ARG A 40 -7.77 0.29 -4.23
CA ARG A 40 -8.02 -0.55 -5.40
C ARG A 40 -6.79 -0.61 -6.31
N ILE A 41 -6.21 0.53 -6.66
CA ILE A 41 -5.07 0.55 -7.60
C ILE A 41 -3.81 -0.09 -7.00
N HIS A 42 -3.63 -0.01 -5.69
CA HIS A 42 -2.46 -0.58 -5.03
C HIS A 42 -2.68 -2.04 -4.62
N TYR A 43 -3.85 -2.46 -4.12
CA TYR A 43 -4.00 -3.79 -3.51
C TYR A 43 -4.88 -4.76 -4.30
N LEU A 44 -5.75 -4.27 -5.20
CA LEU A 44 -6.70 -5.11 -5.92
C LEU A 44 -6.34 -5.29 -7.40
N ILE A 45 -5.45 -4.46 -7.92
CA ILE A 45 -4.96 -4.54 -9.30
C ILE A 45 -3.52 -5.05 -9.26
N SER A 46 -3.21 -6.01 -10.12
CA SER A 46 -1.85 -6.50 -10.30
C SER A 46 -0.99 -5.41 -10.93
N GLN A 47 0.16 -5.13 -10.31
CA GLN A 47 1.18 -4.21 -10.82
C GLN A 47 2.27 -5.00 -11.53
N ASP A 48 2.77 -4.45 -12.63
CA ASP A 48 3.85 -5.05 -13.43
C ASP A 48 5.14 -4.24 -13.22
N PRO A 49 6.22 -4.85 -12.68
CA PRO A 49 7.47 -4.17 -12.41
C PRO A 49 8.16 -3.58 -13.65
N GLU A 50 7.87 -4.07 -14.85
CA GLU A 50 8.49 -3.59 -16.08
C GLU A 50 7.81 -2.33 -16.63
N THR A 51 6.56 -2.07 -16.25
CA THR A 51 5.74 -1.01 -16.86
C THR A 51 5.22 0.02 -15.86
N ASP A 52 5.16 -0.31 -14.57
CA ASP A 52 4.71 0.59 -13.52
C ASP A 52 5.89 1.39 -12.96
N SER A 53 5.90 2.70 -13.22
CA SER A 53 6.97 3.59 -12.77
C SER A 53 7.05 3.75 -11.26
N ASP A 54 5.93 3.50 -10.56
CA ASP A 54 5.82 3.70 -9.11
C ASP A 54 5.99 2.35 -8.37
N TYR A 55 6.26 1.25 -9.09
CA TYR A 55 6.35 -0.11 -8.55
C TYR A 55 7.22 -0.22 -7.28
N ASP A 56 8.45 0.30 -7.33
CA ASP A 56 9.37 0.24 -6.19
C ASP A 56 8.85 1.03 -4.99
N GLN A 57 8.12 2.13 -5.24
CA GLN A 57 7.54 2.93 -4.18
C GLN A 57 6.32 2.23 -3.56
N ASP A 58 5.51 1.58 -4.39
CA ASP A 58 4.32 0.83 -4.01
C ASP A 58 4.68 -0.44 -3.22
N MET A 59 5.77 -1.10 -3.59
CA MET A 59 6.25 -2.31 -2.90
C MET A 59 6.70 -2.06 -1.47
N GLN A 60 6.90 -0.80 -1.09
CA GLN A 60 7.27 -0.38 0.27
C GLN A 60 6.03 -0.06 1.13
N LEU A 61 4.81 -0.14 0.60
CA LEU A 61 3.58 -0.04 1.37
C LEU A 61 3.38 -1.27 2.28
N PRO A 62 2.59 -1.14 3.36
CA PRO A 62 2.23 -2.27 4.20
C PRO A 62 1.63 -3.43 3.39
N PHE A 63 1.99 -4.67 3.73
CA PHE A 63 1.42 -5.91 3.16
C PHE A 63 1.68 -6.13 1.66
N LYS A 64 2.58 -5.37 1.04
CA LYS A 64 3.08 -5.59 -0.33
C LYS A 64 4.29 -6.50 -0.38
N SER A 65 5.16 -6.36 0.60
CA SER A 65 6.38 -7.16 0.79
C SER A 65 6.61 -7.39 2.29
N SER A 66 7.18 -8.55 2.63
CA SER A 66 7.69 -8.86 3.97
C SER A 66 9.13 -8.38 4.12
#